data_AF-A0A9D5V0K0-F1
#
_entry.id   AF-A0A9D5V0K0-F1
#
_cell.length_a   1.000
_cell.length_b   1.000
_cell.length_c   1.000
_cell.angle_alpha   90.00
_cell.angle_beta   90.00
_cell.angle_gamma   90.00
#
_symmetry.space_group_name_H-M   'P 1'
#
loop_
_entity.id
_entity.type
_entity.pdbx_description
1 polymer ?
#
loop_
_entity_poly.entity_id
_entity_poly.type
_entity_poly.pdbx_seq_one_letter_code
_entity_poly.pdbx_strand_id
1 'polypeptide(L)'
;MAEDKSFENQPESTLFWFRRVTPTQMARVRECQRKGALLPEARPNLDRSIADILSREANIAPSASARSRTGADRSAVLEAMNRKLNLLLELAYPPESVVMRVPIMLDPEGRGMVAWIKDPPFAENDLLELRFLTGSTQPWPVHGYSRVIRMRQDWSNRGKRVEFRFETVQELDIHLDMAQAPQSRPEPEKSPPKKRTEVPSVKPSPEKTVSEPPQPAPPAPTPKNTMFSKFIKKKPAVAPKVEKPAAPELPALKTGSDDKYDRILQEGLKLSNAAVEDVVVHKGEDPFLSSQPRSDQRRDFRINDRIPFVWCHVSEAAFQEAMKNFHRDKAFSLRSIIRNQQKILGELSAIQEYLKHKHSKARKHVEWHRDRLSWLFLRATSENEESYYQGMTELFTAIARDIAKQTGSIGQWTNQTLSLLHHLMELRQIRDQSNPVTEANALKKAEAGLADVERQLPKALLKVEASDPPLAAKLKMYQESIQTINLSRHDRPVGKSPDGKDLYTVNISATGLAFRTRQLWVKKGDLLEMRIFLSIGGDRFEPVNTYGRVVFVHGPVDHKLKVATHIDPKPAAFEQKIYLHIARRQRELLADRASAKDEDDF
;
A
#
# COMPACT_ATOMS: atom_id res chain seq x y z
N MET A 1 12.31 37.01 -8.57
CA MET A 1 13.33 36.04 -9.02
C MET A 1 12.58 34.80 -9.42
N ALA A 2 12.64 34.44 -10.71
CA ALA A 2 11.98 33.24 -11.23
C ALA A 2 12.96 32.08 -11.03
N GLU A 3 12.64 31.15 -10.13
CA GLU A 3 13.44 29.94 -9.94
C GLU A 3 13.09 28.88 -11.00
N ASP A 4 14.14 28.19 -11.40
CA ASP A 4 14.33 27.34 -12.57
C ASP A 4 13.27 26.24 -12.76
N LYS A 5 12.83 26.10 -14.02
CA LYS A 5 12.02 24.98 -14.49
C LYS A 5 12.90 23.81 -14.95
N SER A 6 12.59 22.63 -14.43
CA SER A 6 12.72 21.28 -15.04
C SER A 6 14.09 20.88 -15.59
N PHE A 7 14.89 20.16 -14.78
CA PHE A 7 16.05 19.41 -15.23
C PHE A 7 15.74 17.98 -15.75
N GLU A 8 14.48 17.56 -15.85
CA GLU A 8 14.16 16.11 -15.92
C GLU A 8 13.96 15.48 -17.31
N ASN A 9 14.14 16.17 -18.44
CA ASN A 9 13.97 15.52 -19.76
C ASN A 9 14.92 16.07 -20.84
N GLN A 10 16.22 16.14 -20.57
CA GLN A 10 17.18 16.37 -21.64
C GLN A 10 17.45 15.06 -22.39
N PRO A 11 17.45 15.06 -23.73
CA PRO A 11 17.72 13.85 -24.50
C PRO A 11 19.17 13.41 -24.28
N GLU A 12 19.36 12.16 -23.84
CA GLU A 12 20.67 11.58 -23.59
C GLU A 12 21.28 11.08 -24.89
N SER A 13 22.55 11.39 -25.14
CA SER A 13 23.26 10.86 -26.31
C SER A 13 23.68 9.43 -26.05
N THR A 14 23.01 8.47 -26.70
CA THR A 14 23.22 7.06 -26.41
C THR A 14 23.53 6.24 -27.65
N LEU A 15 24.24 5.13 -27.42
CA LEU A 15 24.44 4.07 -28.39
C LEU A 15 23.09 3.47 -28.79
N PHE A 16 22.78 3.56 -30.08
CA PHE A 16 21.53 3.19 -30.69
C PHE A 16 21.79 2.37 -31.94
N TRP A 17 21.22 1.18 -31.96
CA TRP A 17 21.24 0.28 -33.09
C TRP A 17 19.82 -0.07 -33.49
N PHE A 18 19.61 -0.21 -34.79
CA PHE A 18 18.33 -0.65 -35.31
C PHE A 18 18.53 -1.56 -36.53
N ARG A 19 17.53 -2.41 -36.79
CA ARG A 19 17.42 -3.20 -38.01
C ARG A 19 15.98 -3.20 -38.48
N ARG A 20 15.74 -2.99 -39.77
CA ARG A 20 14.39 -3.17 -40.34
C ARG A 20 13.99 -4.63 -40.27
N VAL A 21 12.80 -4.90 -39.75
CA VAL A 21 12.26 -6.26 -39.59
C VAL A 21 11.29 -6.52 -40.72
N THR A 22 11.60 -7.51 -41.55
CA THR A 22 10.69 -7.93 -42.62
C THR A 22 9.55 -8.79 -42.06
N PRO A 23 8.40 -8.88 -42.74
CA PRO A 23 7.30 -9.75 -42.33
C PRO A 23 7.74 -11.21 -42.13
N THR A 24 8.61 -11.73 -43.00
CA THR A 24 9.17 -13.09 -42.90
C THR A 24 10.03 -13.27 -41.65
N GLN A 25 10.86 -12.28 -41.30
CA GLN A 25 11.66 -12.31 -40.08
C GLN A 25 10.77 -12.27 -38.83
N MET A 26 9.72 -11.45 -38.86
CA MET A 26 8.76 -11.36 -37.77
C MET A 26 7.99 -12.66 -37.57
N ALA A 27 7.56 -13.30 -38.66
CA ALA A 27 6.91 -14.61 -38.61
C ALA A 27 7.81 -15.68 -37.97
N ARG A 28 9.11 -15.68 -38.29
CA ARG A 28 10.08 -16.60 -37.69
C ARG A 28 10.31 -16.32 -36.20
N VAL A 29 10.37 -15.05 -35.80
CA VAL A 29 10.45 -14.62 -34.40
C VAL A 29 9.27 -15.16 -33.60
N ARG A 30 8.05 -15.08 -34.14
CA ARG A 30 6.85 -15.65 -33.52
C ARG A 30 6.91 -17.16 -33.38
N GLU A 31 7.37 -17.84 -34.43
CA GLU A 31 7.49 -19.29 -34.41
C GLU A 31 8.44 -19.74 -33.29
N CYS A 32 9.57 -19.05 -33.11
CA CYS A 32 10.48 -19.30 -32.00
C CYS A 32 9.80 -19.03 -30.65
N GLN A 33 9.11 -17.89 -30.48
CA GLN A 33 8.41 -17.57 -29.23
C GLN A 33 7.32 -18.59 -28.88
N ARG A 34 6.49 -19.01 -29.85
CA ARG A 34 5.45 -20.03 -29.64
C ARG A 34 6.03 -21.39 -29.23
N LYS A 35 7.21 -21.72 -29.77
CA LYS A 35 7.92 -22.97 -29.44
C LYS A 35 8.77 -22.86 -28.17
N GLY A 36 8.81 -21.70 -27.51
CA GLY A 36 9.72 -21.44 -26.38
C GLY A 36 11.20 -21.54 -26.77
N ALA A 37 11.52 -21.40 -28.06
CA ALA A 37 12.87 -21.48 -28.59
C ALA A 37 13.55 -20.11 -28.57
N LEU A 38 14.88 -20.10 -28.44
CA LEU A 38 15.69 -18.89 -28.56
C LEU A 38 15.47 -18.21 -29.92
N LEU A 39 15.45 -16.88 -29.92
CA LEU A 39 15.25 -16.06 -31.12
C LEU A 39 16.28 -16.41 -32.19
N PRO A 40 15.90 -16.44 -33.49
CA PRO A 40 16.87 -16.54 -34.57
C PRO A 40 17.79 -15.32 -34.52
N GLU A 41 19.10 -15.58 -34.49
CA GLU A 41 20.15 -14.61 -34.18
C GLU A 41 20.05 -13.31 -35.02
N ALA A 42 20.35 -12.17 -34.39
CA ALA A 42 20.49 -10.90 -35.09
C ALA A 42 21.77 -10.82 -35.96
N ARG A 43 22.74 -11.71 -35.69
CA ARG A 43 23.96 -11.90 -36.47
C ARG A 43 23.92 -13.25 -37.19
N PRO A 44 23.97 -13.29 -38.52
CA PRO A 44 24.17 -14.54 -39.25
C PRO A 44 25.49 -15.22 -38.82
N ASN A 45 25.46 -16.53 -38.57
CA ASN A 45 26.62 -17.34 -38.15
C ASN A 45 27.14 -17.05 -36.72
N LEU A 46 26.32 -16.49 -35.83
CA LEU A 46 26.70 -16.27 -34.44
C LEU A 46 26.82 -17.63 -33.72
N ASP A 47 25.97 -18.58 -34.04
CA ASP A 47 26.04 -19.99 -33.64
C ASP A 47 27.41 -20.62 -33.94
N ARG A 48 27.93 -20.42 -35.16
CA ARG A 48 29.26 -20.88 -35.58
C ARG A 48 30.36 -20.13 -34.83
N SER A 49 30.22 -18.83 -34.64
CA SER A 49 31.21 -18.01 -33.93
C SER A 49 31.32 -18.42 -32.45
N ILE A 50 30.17 -18.68 -31.80
CA ILE A 50 30.09 -19.20 -30.44
C ILE A 50 30.72 -20.61 -30.37
N ALA A 51 30.40 -21.49 -31.33
CA ALA A 51 30.97 -22.84 -31.39
C ALA A 51 32.50 -22.82 -31.60
N ASP A 52 33.02 -21.93 -32.43
CA ASP A 52 34.45 -21.77 -32.71
C ASP A 52 35.22 -21.26 -31.48
N ILE A 53 34.60 -20.37 -30.70
CA ILE A 53 35.18 -19.83 -29.47
C ILE A 53 35.11 -20.84 -28.33
N LEU A 54 33.96 -21.50 -28.14
CA LEU A 54 33.80 -22.54 -27.13
C LEU A 54 34.73 -23.73 -27.40
N SER A 55 34.99 -24.08 -28.66
CA SER A 55 35.94 -25.13 -29.02
C SER A 55 37.40 -24.72 -28.81
N ARG A 56 37.76 -23.44 -29.05
CA ARG A 56 39.09 -22.91 -28.70
C ARG A 56 39.33 -22.88 -27.20
N GLU A 57 38.31 -22.55 -26.39
CA GLU A 57 38.41 -22.55 -24.92
C GLU A 57 38.26 -23.92 -24.28
N ALA A 58 37.61 -24.89 -24.92
CA ALA A 58 37.54 -26.28 -24.45
C ALA A 58 38.94 -26.90 -24.31
N ASN A 59 39.91 -26.42 -25.09
CA ASN A 59 41.31 -26.80 -25.01
C ASN A 59 42.11 -26.09 -23.90
N ILE A 60 41.51 -25.13 -23.19
CA ILE A 60 42.16 -24.30 -22.15
C ILE A 60 41.72 -24.70 -20.73
N ALA A 61 40.68 -25.54 -20.59
CA ALA A 61 40.23 -26.01 -19.28
C ALA A 61 41.14 -27.14 -18.74
N PRO A 62 41.77 -26.99 -17.55
CA PRO A 62 42.46 -28.10 -16.91
C PRO A 62 41.44 -29.18 -16.57
N SER A 63 41.79 -30.44 -16.88
CA SER A 63 40.95 -31.61 -16.69
C SER A 63 40.30 -31.60 -15.30
N ALA A 64 38.97 -31.67 -15.26
CA ALA A 64 38.14 -31.71 -14.06
C ALA A 64 38.29 -33.03 -13.27
N SER A 65 39.51 -33.37 -12.89
CA SER A 65 39.86 -34.50 -12.03
C SER A 65 40.72 -34.02 -10.85
N ALA A 66 40.22 -33.03 -10.10
CA ALA A 66 40.76 -32.69 -8.80
C ALA A 66 39.60 -32.43 -7.84
N ARG A 67 39.12 -33.50 -7.20
CA ARG A 67 38.27 -33.40 -6.03
C ARG A 67 39.09 -32.73 -4.91
N SER A 68 38.58 -31.60 -4.42
CA SER A 68 38.93 -30.94 -3.14
C SER A 68 40.28 -30.18 -3.09
N ARG A 69 40.22 -28.83 -3.07
CA ARG A 69 40.56 -27.98 -1.91
C ARG A 69 40.42 -26.47 -2.23
N THR A 70 40.03 -25.71 -1.20
CA THR A 70 40.09 -24.23 -1.02
C THR A 70 39.28 -23.30 -1.93
N GLY A 71 38.72 -22.24 -1.34
CA GLY A 71 37.84 -21.25 -1.99
C GLY A 71 38.45 -20.44 -3.14
N ALA A 72 39.75 -20.59 -3.42
CA ALA A 72 40.45 -19.99 -4.56
C ALA A 72 40.09 -20.65 -5.90
N ASP A 73 39.79 -21.96 -5.92
CA ASP A 73 39.34 -22.64 -7.15
C ASP A 73 37.92 -22.22 -7.55
N ARG A 74 37.09 -21.87 -6.56
CA ARG A 74 35.73 -21.39 -6.83
C ARG A 74 35.74 -20.00 -7.47
N SER A 75 36.65 -19.11 -7.07
CA SER A 75 36.76 -17.79 -7.71
C SER A 75 37.28 -17.90 -9.13
N ALA A 76 38.27 -18.77 -9.39
CA ALA A 76 38.79 -19.00 -10.74
C ALA A 76 37.72 -19.56 -11.69
N VAL A 77 36.89 -20.50 -11.22
CA VAL A 77 35.75 -21.04 -11.99
C VAL A 77 34.71 -19.95 -12.25
N LEU A 78 34.36 -19.15 -11.24
CA LEU A 78 33.41 -18.05 -11.40
C LEU A 78 33.94 -16.95 -12.33
N GLU A 79 35.23 -16.66 -12.30
CA GLU A 79 35.88 -15.67 -13.17
C GLU A 79 36.00 -16.17 -14.62
N ALA A 80 36.22 -17.47 -14.82
CA ALA A 80 36.12 -18.10 -16.14
C ALA A 80 34.67 -18.09 -16.67
N MET A 81 33.66 -18.35 -15.81
CA MET A 81 32.25 -18.22 -16.18
C MET A 81 31.89 -16.76 -16.53
N ASN A 82 32.40 -15.80 -15.76
CA ASN A 82 32.15 -14.37 -16.00
C ASN A 82 32.81 -13.90 -17.31
N ARG A 83 34.03 -14.35 -17.62
CA ARG A 83 34.67 -14.11 -18.92
C ARG A 83 33.87 -14.68 -20.09
N LYS A 84 33.39 -15.93 -19.95
CA LYS A 84 32.50 -16.56 -20.96
C LYS A 84 31.20 -15.79 -21.14
N LEU A 85 30.58 -15.36 -20.04
CA LEU A 85 29.36 -14.57 -20.07
C LEU A 85 29.60 -13.22 -20.76
N ASN A 86 30.67 -12.50 -20.41
CA ASN A 86 31.01 -11.22 -21.01
C ASN A 86 31.30 -11.35 -22.51
N LEU A 87 32.01 -12.40 -22.91
CA LEU A 87 32.32 -12.64 -24.33
C LEU A 87 31.07 -13.03 -25.14
N LEU A 88 30.16 -13.82 -24.55
CA LEU A 88 28.85 -14.09 -25.14
C LEU A 88 27.97 -12.82 -25.23
N LEU A 89 28.05 -11.94 -24.23
CA LEU A 89 27.37 -10.66 -24.24
C LEU A 89 27.94 -9.74 -25.34
N GLU A 90 29.26 -9.61 -25.47
CA GLU A 90 29.93 -8.85 -26.54
C GLU A 90 29.54 -9.35 -27.94
N LEU A 91 29.39 -10.67 -28.11
CA LEU A 91 28.95 -11.27 -29.36
C LEU A 91 27.46 -11.03 -29.66
N ALA A 92 26.63 -10.94 -28.61
CA ALA A 92 25.21 -10.67 -28.69
C ALA A 92 24.89 -9.19 -29.03
N TYR A 93 25.79 -8.26 -28.73
CA TYR A 93 25.66 -6.86 -29.15
C TYR A 93 26.12 -6.66 -30.61
N PRO A 94 25.44 -5.77 -31.36
CA PRO A 94 25.91 -5.36 -32.67
C PRO A 94 27.30 -4.71 -32.56
N PRO A 95 28.20 -4.92 -33.55
CA PRO A 95 29.54 -4.36 -33.49
C PRO A 95 29.48 -2.83 -33.48
N GLU A 96 30.39 -2.17 -32.77
CA GLU A 96 30.43 -0.70 -32.65
C GLU A 96 30.40 0.02 -34.00
N SER A 97 30.93 -0.61 -35.06
CA SER A 97 30.91 -0.10 -36.44
C SER A 97 29.52 0.08 -37.04
N VAL A 98 28.47 -0.47 -36.43
CA VAL A 98 27.07 -0.43 -36.90
C VAL A 98 26.16 0.30 -35.89
N VAL A 99 26.70 0.74 -34.76
CA VAL A 99 25.95 1.46 -33.71
C VAL A 99 26.08 2.96 -33.93
N MET A 100 24.96 3.68 -33.91
CA MET A 100 24.93 5.13 -34.03
C MET A 100 24.86 5.76 -32.63
N ARG A 101 25.46 6.94 -32.44
CA ARG A 101 25.18 7.77 -31.25
C ARG A 101 24.11 8.78 -31.60
N VAL A 102 22.95 8.66 -30.98
CA VAL A 102 21.83 9.58 -31.21
C VAL A 102 21.25 10.05 -29.87
N PRO A 103 20.79 11.31 -29.79
CA PRO A 103 19.99 11.74 -28.65
C PRO A 103 18.70 10.92 -28.61
N ILE A 104 18.36 10.38 -27.45
CA ILE A 104 17.12 9.62 -27.20
C ILE A 104 16.39 10.24 -26.02
N MET A 105 15.06 10.31 -26.13
CA MET A 105 14.16 10.65 -25.04
C MET A 105 13.07 9.59 -24.95
N LEU A 106 12.97 8.90 -23.82
CA LEU A 106 11.93 7.91 -23.57
C LEU A 106 10.58 8.58 -23.27
N ASP A 107 9.50 7.92 -23.69
CA ASP A 107 8.16 8.28 -23.20
C ASP A 107 8.07 7.98 -21.69
N PRO A 108 7.62 8.93 -20.84
CA PRO A 108 7.42 8.70 -19.40
C PRO A 108 6.54 7.49 -19.07
N GLU A 109 5.66 7.11 -19.99
CA GLU A 109 4.77 5.96 -19.85
C GLU A 109 5.39 4.65 -20.38
N GLY A 110 6.62 4.70 -20.89
CA GLY A 110 7.36 3.54 -21.40
C GLY A 110 6.81 2.94 -22.70
N ARG A 111 5.89 3.65 -23.38
CA ARG A 111 5.21 3.15 -24.59
C ARG A 111 6.02 3.34 -25.87
N GLY A 112 7.09 4.12 -25.81
CA GLY A 112 7.84 4.51 -26.99
C GLY A 112 9.04 5.38 -26.65
N MET A 113 9.62 5.97 -27.69
CA MET A 113 10.72 6.91 -27.54
C MET A 113 10.81 7.86 -28.73
N VAL A 114 11.61 8.90 -28.56
CA VAL A 114 11.95 9.86 -29.61
C VAL A 114 13.46 9.83 -29.80
N ALA A 115 13.92 9.69 -31.04
CA ALA A 115 15.34 9.86 -31.37
C ALA A 115 15.55 10.93 -32.44
N TRP A 116 16.71 11.57 -32.41
CA TRP A 116 17.11 12.55 -33.43
C TRP A 116 18.16 11.93 -34.35
N ILE A 117 17.76 11.63 -35.59
CA ILE A 117 18.57 10.87 -36.56
C ILE A 117 18.77 11.74 -37.80
N LYS A 118 20.02 11.97 -38.21
CA LYS A 118 20.37 12.84 -39.33
C LYS A 118 19.76 12.36 -40.65
N ASP A 119 20.01 11.11 -40.99
CA ASP A 119 19.57 10.48 -42.24
C ASP A 119 18.99 9.07 -41.97
N PRO A 120 17.76 8.98 -41.43
CA PRO A 120 17.15 7.70 -41.09
C PRO A 120 16.91 6.86 -42.37
N PRO A 121 17.46 5.64 -42.49
CA PRO A 121 17.33 4.80 -43.69
C PRO A 121 16.00 4.01 -43.68
N PHE A 122 14.95 4.56 -43.09
CA PHE A 122 13.63 3.95 -42.94
C PHE A 122 12.52 5.00 -42.99
N ALA A 123 11.29 4.56 -43.24
CA ALA A 123 10.13 5.40 -43.43
C ALA A 123 9.13 5.30 -42.26
N GLU A 124 8.13 6.19 -42.25
CA GLU A 124 6.98 6.05 -41.35
C GLU A 124 6.28 4.70 -41.59
N ASN A 125 5.77 4.11 -40.52
CA ASN A 125 5.19 2.76 -40.43
C ASN A 125 6.15 1.57 -40.61
N ASP A 126 7.45 1.79 -40.87
CA ASP A 126 8.44 0.70 -40.85
C ASP A 126 8.50 0.07 -39.44
N LEU A 127 8.60 -1.26 -39.40
CA LEU A 127 8.86 -2.02 -38.18
C LEU A 127 10.36 -2.24 -38.03
N LEU A 128 10.89 -1.85 -36.87
CA LEU A 128 12.31 -1.93 -36.56
C LEU A 128 12.53 -2.75 -35.29
N GLU A 129 13.62 -3.51 -35.27
CA GLU A 129 14.22 -4.06 -34.06
C GLU A 129 15.18 -3.01 -33.54
N LEU A 130 14.97 -2.53 -32.32
CA LEU A 130 15.75 -1.47 -31.69
C LEU A 130 16.55 -2.02 -30.53
N ARG A 131 17.80 -1.59 -30.43
CA ARG A 131 18.70 -1.87 -29.29
C ARG A 131 19.42 -0.60 -28.88
N PHE A 132 19.32 -0.24 -27.62
CA PHE A 132 19.98 0.95 -27.11
C PHE A 132 20.25 0.82 -25.62
N LEU A 133 21.13 1.67 -25.10
CA LEU A 133 21.37 1.78 -23.67
C LEU A 133 20.54 2.94 -23.08
N THR A 134 20.18 2.88 -21.81
CA THR A 134 19.48 3.98 -21.12
C THR A 134 20.03 4.17 -19.72
N GLY A 135 20.09 5.42 -19.24
CA GLY A 135 20.53 5.73 -17.88
C GLY A 135 21.98 6.22 -17.83
N SER A 136 22.16 7.34 -17.13
CA SER A 136 23.42 8.09 -17.06
C SER A 136 24.47 7.51 -16.10
N THR A 137 24.05 6.77 -15.06
CA THR A 137 24.95 6.22 -14.03
C THR A 137 25.21 4.73 -14.18
N GLN A 138 24.24 3.97 -14.69
CA GLN A 138 24.38 2.56 -15.04
C GLN A 138 23.58 2.31 -16.33
N PRO A 139 24.22 2.00 -17.46
CA PRO A 139 23.51 1.81 -18.73
C PRO A 139 22.71 0.51 -18.72
N TRP A 140 21.40 0.60 -18.92
CA TRP A 140 20.47 -0.51 -19.06
C TRP A 140 20.27 -0.83 -20.54
N PRO A 141 20.47 -2.08 -20.99
CA PRO A 141 20.18 -2.44 -22.36
C PRO A 141 18.69 -2.62 -22.58
N VAL A 142 18.15 -1.89 -23.54
CA VAL A 142 16.78 -2.03 -24.02
C VAL A 142 16.82 -2.72 -25.37
N HIS A 143 16.05 -3.80 -25.50
CA HIS A 143 15.82 -4.51 -26.75
C HIS A 143 14.32 -4.67 -26.98
N GLY A 144 13.84 -4.23 -28.13
CA GLY A 144 12.42 -4.35 -28.46
C GLY A 144 12.12 -4.15 -29.93
N TYR A 145 10.90 -4.50 -30.32
CA TYR A 145 10.35 -4.18 -31.63
C TYR A 145 9.56 -2.89 -31.55
N SER A 146 9.68 -2.04 -32.56
CA SER A 146 9.05 -0.74 -32.56
C SER A 146 8.67 -0.29 -33.96
N ARG A 147 7.50 0.37 -34.06
CA ARG A 147 7.05 1.01 -35.28
C ARG A 147 7.41 2.49 -35.29
N VAL A 148 7.88 2.95 -36.44
CA VAL A 148 8.06 4.39 -36.70
C VAL A 148 6.67 5.01 -36.86
N ILE A 149 6.23 5.81 -35.90
CA ILE A 149 4.90 6.44 -35.95
C ILE A 149 4.95 7.72 -36.77
N ARG A 150 6.02 8.51 -36.61
CA ARG A 150 6.12 9.82 -37.23
C ARG A 150 7.56 10.27 -37.39
N MET A 151 7.83 10.97 -38.48
CA MET A 151 9.12 11.59 -38.77
C MET A 151 8.91 13.06 -39.09
N ARG A 152 9.56 13.95 -38.33
CA ARG A 152 9.49 15.40 -38.57
C ARG A 152 10.87 15.98 -38.77
N GLN A 153 11.00 16.95 -39.69
CA GLN A 153 12.19 17.77 -39.77
C GLN A 153 12.25 18.64 -38.50
N ASP A 154 13.31 18.53 -37.72
CA ASP A 154 13.53 19.40 -36.57
C ASP A 154 14.34 20.64 -36.99
N TRP A 155 14.01 21.80 -36.44
CA TRP A 155 14.66 23.07 -36.78
C TRP A 155 16.05 23.21 -36.13
N SER A 156 16.44 22.26 -35.29
CA SER A 156 17.62 22.32 -34.43
C SER A 156 18.94 21.87 -35.09
N ASN A 157 19.00 21.66 -36.41
CA ASN A 157 20.15 21.06 -37.13
C ASN A 157 20.59 19.66 -36.62
N ARG A 158 19.87 19.05 -35.66
CA ARG A 158 20.20 17.74 -35.05
C ARG A 158 19.67 16.53 -35.84
N GLY A 159 19.08 16.76 -37.01
CA GLY A 159 18.48 15.71 -37.85
C GLY A 159 16.96 15.68 -37.79
N LYS A 160 16.36 14.58 -38.27
CA LYS A 160 14.92 14.33 -38.18
C LYS A 160 14.57 13.81 -36.79
N ARG A 161 13.51 14.35 -36.21
CA ARG A 161 12.88 13.84 -35.00
C ARG A 161 12.01 12.64 -35.38
N VAL A 162 12.40 11.45 -34.92
CA VAL A 162 11.74 10.19 -35.20
C VAL A 162 11.02 9.71 -33.94
N GLU A 163 9.70 9.57 -34.02
CA GLU A 163 8.85 9.06 -32.95
C GLU A 163 8.62 7.56 -33.15
N PHE A 164 9.00 6.78 -32.15
CA PHE A 164 8.92 5.32 -32.09
C PHE A 164 7.86 4.91 -31.07
N ARG A 165 7.05 3.91 -31.43
CA ARG A 165 6.15 3.21 -30.47
C ARG A 165 6.63 1.77 -30.33
N PHE A 166 6.84 1.31 -29.10
CA PHE A 166 7.16 -0.10 -28.86
C PHE A 166 5.92 -0.94 -29.17
N GLU A 167 6.11 -2.01 -29.94
CA GLU A 167 5.04 -2.94 -30.22
C GLU A 167 5.12 -4.13 -29.28
N THR A 168 3.99 -4.46 -28.68
CA THR A 168 3.81 -5.74 -27.99
C THR A 168 3.68 -6.88 -29.01
N VAL A 169 3.99 -8.10 -28.56
CA VAL A 169 3.85 -9.31 -29.40
C VAL A 169 2.42 -9.45 -29.95
N GLN A 170 1.41 -9.04 -29.18
CA GLN A 170 0.00 -9.09 -29.57
C GLN A 170 -0.39 -8.03 -30.61
N GLU A 171 0.12 -6.80 -30.49
CA GLU A 171 -0.12 -5.74 -31.49
C GLU A 171 0.54 -6.10 -32.83
N LEU A 172 1.73 -6.69 -32.77
CA LEU A 172 2.38 -7.28 -33.93
C LEU A 172 1.42 -8.28 -34.61
N ASP A 173 0.81 -9.20 -33.84
CA ASP A 173 -0.09 -10.24 -34.36
C ASP A 173 -1.25 -9.65 -35.17
N ILE A 174 -1.94 -8.65 -34.62
CA ILE A 174 -3.07 -7.97 -35.26
C ILE A 174 -2.65 -7.31 -36.59
N HIS A 175 -1.51 -6.63 -36.62
CA HIS A 175 -1.07 -5.91 -37.82
C HIS A 175 -0.64 -6.83 -38.98
N LEU A 176 -0.11 -8.02 -38.66
CA LEU A 176 0.25 -9.01 -39.68
C LEU A 176 -0.98 -9.74 -40.25
N ASP A 177 -1.98 -10.02 -39.42
CA ASP A 177 -3.25 -10.60 -39.88
C ASP A 177 -4.02 -9.62 -40.78
N MET A 178 -3.95 -8.32 -40.50
CA MET A 178 -4.50 -7.26 -41.36
C MET A 178 -3.74 -7.11 -42.69
N ALA A 179 -2.42 -7.32 -42.71
CA ALA A 179 -1.61 -7.22 -43.91
C ALA A 179 -1.76 -8.43 -44.86
N GLN A 180 -2.22 -9.57 -44.35
CA GLN A 180 -2.49 -10.79 -45.12
C GLN A 180 -3.95 -10.93 -45.59
N ALA A 181 -4.84 -10.04 -45.16
CA ALA A 181 -6.21 -10.01 -45.65
C ALA A 181 -6.24 -9.66 -47.15
N PRO A 182 -6.91 -10.45 -48.01
CA PRO A 182 -6.99 -10.16 -49.43
C PRO A 182 -7.66 -8.80 -49.64
N GLN A 183 -6.95 -7.86 -50.24
CA GLN A 183 -7.52 -6.57 -50.62
C GLN A 183 -8.68 -6.80 -51.60
N SER A 184 -9.90 -6.63 -51.12
CA SER A 184 -11.09 -6.62 -51.96
C SER A 184 -10.99 -5.46 -52.96
N ARG A 185 -10.88 -5.83 -54.24
CA ARG A 185 -10.86 -4.95 -55.40
C ARG A 185 -12.05 -3.97 -55.34
N PRO A 186 -11.86 -2.65 -55.47
CA PRO A 186 -12.97 -1.71 -55.43
C PRO A 186 -13.87 -1.90 -56.66
N GLU A 187 -15.16 -2.14 -56.43
CA GLU A 187 -16.18 -2.10 -57.47
C GLU A 187 -16.38 -0.65 -57.97
N PRO A 188 -16.61 -0.44 -59.27
CA PRO A 188 -16.78 0.89 -59.84
C PRO A 188 -18.08 1.56 -59.38
N GLU A 189 -17.96 2.83 -58.97
CA GLU A 189 -19.03 3.73 -58.57
C GLU A 189 -20.18 3.78 -59.60
N LYS A 190 -21.39 3.42 -59.16
CA LYS A 190 -22.62 3.78 -59.86
C LYS A 190 -23.07 5.16 -59.39
N SER A 191 -23.26 6.03 -60.37
CA SER A 191 -23.74 7.40 -60.30
C SER A 191 -25.10 7.57 -59.59
N PRO A 192 -25.38 8.76 -59.00
CA PRO A 192 -26.62 9.01 -58.28
C PRO A 192 -27.75 9.48 -59.21
N PRO A 193 -29.02 9.11 -58.97
CA PRO A 193 -30.14 9.71 -59.67
C PRO A 193 -30.67 10.97 -58.97
N LYS A 194 -31.25 11.82 -59.81
CA LYS A 194 -31.66 13.21 -59.64
C LYS A 194 -32.76 13.48 -58.61
N LYS A 195 -32.68 14.70 -58.06
CA LYS A 195 -33.72 15.49 -57.37
C LYS A 195 -35.10 15.50 -58.05
N ARG A 196 -36.16 15.57 -57.24
CA ARG A 196 -37.42 16.25 -57.58
C ARG A 196 -38.08 16.89 -56.33
N THR A 197 -37.98 18.21 -56.27
CA THR A 197 -38.94 19.28 -55.93
C THR A 197 -40.13 19.04 -54.98
N GLU A 198 -40.09 19.71 -53.82
CA GLU A 198 -41.06 20.63 -53.13
C GLU A 198 -42.59 20.33 -53.07
N VAL A 199 -43.29 20.26 -51.91
CA VAL A 199 -43.84 21.30 -50.92
C VAL A 199 -45.40 21.16 -50.88
N PRO A 200 -46.24 21.60 -49.90
CA PRO A 200 -46.14 21.90 -48.44
C PRO A 200 -47.30 21.38 -47.51
N SER A 201 -47.17 21.67 -46.20
CA SER A 201 -48.18 22.28 -45.27
C SER A 201 -49.17 21.47 -44.39
N VAL A 202 -49.04 21.71 -43.06
CA VAL A 202 -50.09 22.12 -42.06
C VAL A 202 -51.04 21.00 -41.56
N LYS A 203 -51.32 20.73 -40.26
CA LYS A 203 -51.74 21.55 -39.09
C LYS A 203 -51.62 20.71 -37.76
N PRO A 204 -51.81 21.30 -36.56
CA PRO A 204 -51.44 20.73 -35.24
C PRO A 204 -52.61 20.37 -34.28
N SER A 205 -52.23 19.77 -33.12
CA SER A 205 -52.89 19.74 -31.78
C SER A 205 -54.14 18.85 -31.58
N PRO A 206 -54.61 18.54 -30.33
CA PRO A 206 -54.12 18.92 -28.97
C PRO A 206 -54.07 17.78 -27.90
N GLU A 207 -53.50 18.14 -26.75
CA GLU A 207 -53.86 17.87 -25.34
C GLU A 207 -54.47 16.52 -24.91
N LYS A 208 -53.84 15.92 -23.88
CA LYS A 208 -54.57 15.24 -22.80
C LYS A 208 -53.87 15.44 -21.45
N THR A 209 -54.54 16.23 -20.62
CA THR A 209 -54.48 16.32 -19.16
C THR A 209 -54.87 14.99 -18.50
N VAL A 210 -54.65 14.87 -17.17
CA VAL A 210 -55.04 13.80 -16.19
C VAL A 210 -53.78 13.10 -15.65
N SER A 211 -53.46 13.03 -14.35
CA SER A 211 -54.01 13.54 -13.08
C SER A 211 -53.03 13.14 -11.97
N GLU A 212 -52.83 13.98 -10.95
CA GLU A 212 -52.05 13.68 -9.73
C GLU A 212 -52.68 12.59 -8.85
N PRO A 213 -51.88 11.77 -8.16
CA PRO A 213 -52.31 11.05 -6.96
C PRO A 213 -51.95 11.79 -5.65
N PRO A 214 -52.65 11.50 -4.55
CA PRO A 214 -52.81 12.38 -3.39
C PRO A 214 -51.62 12.35 -2.42
N GLN A 215 -51.35 13.52 -1.81
CA GLN A 215 -50.43 13.69 -0.68
C GLN A 215 -50.88 12.89 0.56
N PRO A 216 -49.97 12.17 1.25
CA PRO A 216 -50.22 11.66 2.59
C PRO A 216 -50.04 12.76 3.65
N ALA A 217 -50.98 12.82 4.59
CA ALA A 217 -50.98 13.74 5.73
C ALA A 217 -49.80 13.49 6.70
N PRO A 218 -49.29 14.53 7.38
CA PRO A 218 -48.22 14.40 8.36
C PRO A 218 -48.72 13.76 9.68
N PRO A 219 -47.94 12.88 10.32
CA PRO A 219 -48.30 12.32 11.62
C PRO A 219 -48.12 13.34 12.75
N ALA A 220 -49.09 13.33 13.67
CA ALA A 220 -49.14 14.15 14.88
C ALA A 220 -47.98 13.85 15.86
N PRO A 221 -47.53 14.83 16.66
CA PRO A 221 -46.44 14.67 17.61
C PRO A 221 -46.88 13.88 18.86
N THR A 222 -46.14 12.82 19.19
CA THR A 222 -46.25 12.10 20.46
C THR A 222 -45.60 12.92 21.60
N PRO A 223 -46.26 13.03 22.78
CA PRO A 223 -45.77 13.85 23.88
C PRO A 223 -44.66 13.19 24.70
N LYS A 224 -43.75 14.04 25.17
CA LYS A 224 -42.70 13.75 26.16
C LYS A 224 -43.34 13.26 27.46
N ASN A 225 -42.96 12.07 27.91
CA ASN A 225 -43.30 11.59 29.24
C ASN A 225 -42.07 11.63 30.15
N THR A 226 -41.93 12.76 30.85
CA THR A 226 -41.14 12.91 32.07
C THR A 226 -41.87 12.23 33.22
N MET A 227 -41.25 11.21 33.83
CA MET A 227 -41.60 10.80 35.20
C MET A 227 -40.32 10.64 36.03
N PHE A 228 -40.16 11.62 36.92
CA PHE A 228 -39.44 11.51 38.18
C PHE A 228 -40.10 10.44 39.06
N SER A 229 -39.31 9.54 39.65
CA SER A 229 -39.69 8.94 40.93
C SER A 229 -38.48 8.58 41.80
N LYS A 230 -38.23 9.49 42.74
CA LYS A 230 -38.03 9.27 44.18
C LYS A 230 -37.12 8.12 44.64
N PHE A 231 -36.01 8.56 45.23
CA PHE A 231 -35.28 7.95 46.34
C PHE A 231 -36.19 7.22 47.34
N ILE A 232 -35.88 5.95 47.62
CA ILE A 232 -36.24 5.29 48.87
C ILE A 232 -34.96 4.75 49.51
N LYS A 233 -34.61 5.31 50.67
CA LYS A 233 -33.60 4.78 51.59
C LYS A 233 -34.15 3.50 52.24
N LYS A 234 -33.44 2.38 52.13
CA LYS A 234 -33.53 1.27 53.10
C LYS A 234 -32.12 0.83 53.51
N LYS A 235 -31.90 0.84 54.83
CA LYS A 235 -30.75 0.28 55.55
C LYS A 235 -31.10 -1.15 56.05
N PRO A 236 -30.13 -1.92 56.54
CA PRO A 236 -29.79 -3.22 55.97
C PRO A 236 -30.47 -4.40 56.69
N ALA A 237 -30.63 -5.50 55.96
CA ALA A 237 -30.94 -6.81 56.53
C ALA A 237 -29.73 -7.75 56.39
N VAL A 238 -29.64 -8.61 57.39
CA VAL A 238 -28.59 -9.56 57.77
C VAL A 238 -28.14 -10.47 56.62
N ALA A 239 -26.82 -10.68 56.53
CA ALA A 239 -26.16 -11.53 55.55
C ALA A 239 -26.35 -13.03 55.84
N PRO A 240 -26.59 -13.88 54.82
CA PRO A 240 -26.20 -15.28 54.87
C PRO A 240 -24.74 -15.42 54.42
N LYS A 241 -23.96 -16.23 55.17
CA LYS A 241 -22.63 -16.70 54.79
C LYS A 241 -22.69 -17.36 53.41
N VAL A 242 -22.08 -16.72 52.42
CA VAL A 242 -21.76 -17.32 51.13
C VAL A 242 -20.27 -17.69 51.18
N GLU A 243 -19.98 -18.98 51.01
CA GLU A 243 -18.62 -19.49 50.85
C GLU A 243 -17.93 -18.77 49.70
N LYS A 244 -16.72 -18.24 49.97
CA LYS A 244 -15.87 -17.62 48.95
C LYS A 244 -15.50 -18.68 47.91
N PRO A 245 -15.84 -18.52 46.62
CA PRO A 245 -15.21 -19.32 45.58
C PRO A 245 -13.71 -18.97 45.55
N ALA A 246 -12.88 -20.00 45.48
CA ALA A 246 -11.43 -19.87 45.33
C ALA A 246 -11.13 -18.99 44.11
N ALA A 247 -10.36 -17.91 44.33
CA ALA A 247 -9.92 -17.05 43.24
C ALA A 247 -9.03 -17.85 42.28
N PRO A 248 -9.18 -17.67 40.95
CA PRO A 248 -8.34 -18.36 39.99
C PRO A 248 -6.88 -17.96 40.21
N GLU A 249 -6.02 -18.95 40.46
CA GLU A 249 -4.59 -18.75 40.59
C GLU A 249 -4.02 -18.26 39.25
N LEU A 250 -3.30 -17.14 39.30
CA LEU A 250 -2.59 -16.61 38.14
C LEU A 250 -1.41 -17.54 37.78
N PRO A 251 -1.19 -17.88 36.51
CA PRO A 251 -0.10 -18.76 36.11
C PRO A 251 1.27 -18.15 36.47
N ALA A 252 2.09 -18.91 37.18
CA ALA A 252 3.45 -18.53 37.54
C ALA A 252 4.38 -18.60 36.32
N LEU A 253 5.14 -17.54 36.06
CA LEU A 253 6.14 -17.50 34.98
C LEU A 253 7.44 -16.85 35.44
N LYS A 254 8.54 -17.40 34.93
CA LYS A 254 9.93 -17.25 35.39
C LYS A 254 10.44 -15.80 35.31
N THR A 255 11.06 -15.36 36.39
CA THR A 255 11.73 -14.07 36.58
C THR A 255 13.04 -14.02 35.80
N GLY A 256 13.02 -13.32 34.67
CA GLY A 256 14.20 -12.96 33.88
C GLY A 256 13.87 -11.81 32.93
N SER A 257 13.00 -10.89 33.36
CA SER A 257 12.19 -10.05 32.48
C SER A 257 12.71 -8.65 32.23
N ASP A 258 13.58 -8.11 33.08
CA ASP A 258 13.83 -6.67 33.11
C ASP A 258 14.75 -6.23 31.95
N ASP A 259 15.78 -7.02 31.62
CA ASP A 259 16.66 -6.76 30.45
C ASP A 259 15.95 -6.92 29.10
N LYS A 260 14.89 -7.74 29.05
CA LYS A 260 14.19 -8.05 27.80
C LYS A 260 13.39 -6.83 27.30
N TYR A 261 12.69 -6.13 28.20
CA TYR A 261 11.83 -5.02 27.82
C TYR A 261 12.63 -3.78 27.41
N ASP A 262 13.70 -3.48 28.16
CA ASP A 262 14.60 -2.37 27.81
C ASP A 262 15.24 -2.58 26.45
N ARG A 263 15.63 -3.82 26.13
CA ARG A 263 16.19 -4.13 24.81
C ARG A 263 15.18 -3.92 23.68
N ILE A 264 13.94 -4.42 23.83
CA ILE A 264 12.89 -4.27 22.82
C ILE A 264 12.52 -2.79 22.63
N LEU A 265 12.38 -2.04 23.74
CA LEU A 265 12.05 -0.61 23.70
C LEU A 265 13.20 0.21 23.09
N GLN A 266 14.45 -0.05 23.46
CA GLN A 266 15.60 0.67 22.91
C GLN A 266 15.87 0.33 21.44
N GLU A 267 15.72 -0.93 21.02
CA GLU A 267 15.82 -1.31 19.60
C GLU A 267 14.71 -0.63 18.79
N GLY A 268 13.47 -0.60 19.29
CA GLY A 268 12.37 0.13 18.68
C GLY A 268 12.60 1.65 18.60
N LEU A 269 13.10 2.26 19.68
CA LEU A 269 13.32 3.72 19.77
C LEU A 269 14.48 4.21 18.90
N LYS A 270 15.58 3.43 18.83
CA LYS A 270 16.73 3.73 17.98
C LYS A 270 16.35 3.70 16.50
N LEU A 271 15.45 2.80 16.12
CA LEU A 271 14.98 2.67 14.74
C LEU A 271 13.86 3.66 14.39
N SER A 272 13.02 4.06 15.35
CA SER A 272 11.96 5.06 15.13
C SER A 272 12.49 6.48 15.01
N ASN A 273 13.64 6.78 15.64
CA ASN A 273 14.28 8.09 15.63
C ASN A 273 15.41 8.20 14.60
N ALA A 274 15.75 7.13 13.89
CA ALA A 274 16.69 7.19 12.78
C ALA A 274 16.09 8.05 11.66
N ALA A 275 16.68 9.23 11.44
CA ALA A 275 16.44 9.99 10.22
C ALA A 275 16.82 9.08 9.04
N VAL A 276 15.87 8.90 8.11
CA VAL A 276 16.10 8.20 6.84
C VAL A 276 16.89 9.14 5.94
N GLU A 277 18.16 9.34 6.27
CA GLU A 277 19.16 9.91 5.38
C GLU A 277 20.20 8.81 5.12
N ASP A 278 20.39 8.52 3.83
CA ASP A 278 21.32 7.55 3.25
C ASP A 278 21.07 6.06 3.51
N VAL A 279 20.04 5.53 2.83
CA VAL A 279 20.03 4.14 2.34
C VAL A 279 19.58 4.12 0.89
N VAL A 280 20.54 4.24 -0.03
CA VAL A 280 20.37 3.90 -1.44
C VAL A 280 20.38 2.37 -1.52
N VAL A 281 19.21 1.76 -1.77
CA VAL A 281 19.13 0.33 -2.09
C VAL A 281 18.43 0.15 -3.43
N HIS A 282 19.20 -0.54 -4.28
CA HIS A 282 18.90 -1.23 -5.52
C HIS A 282 17.42 -1.52 -5.82
N LYS A 283 17.00 -1.08 -7.01
CA LYS A 283 15.85 -1.62 -7.73
C LYS A 283 16.18 -3.04 -8.19
N GLY A 284 15.90 -4.04 -7.35
CA GLY A 284 15.78 -5.42 -7.78
C GLY A 284 14.53 -5.58 -8.62
N GLU A 285 14.65 -6.21 -9.79
CA GLU A 285 13.54 -6.62 -10.64
C GLU A 285 12.61 -7.56 -9.86
N ASP A 286 11.34 -7.18 -9.79
CA ASP A 286 10.31 -7.91 -9.07
C ASP A 286 9.56 -8.82 -10.05
N PRO A 287 9.75 -10.16 -10.01
CA PRO A 287 9.20 -11.11 -10.98
C PRO A 287 7.67 -11.27 -10.90
N PHE A 288 7.01 -10.63 -9.93
CA PHE A 288 5.56 -10.68 -9.74
C PHE A 288 4.76 -9.75 -10.66
N LEU A 289 5.42 -8.90 -11.46
CA LEU A 289 4.75 -8.00 -12.41
C LEU A 289 4.64 -8.55 -13.84
N SER A 290 4.80 -9.87 -14.04
CA SER A 290 4.52 -10.52 -15.33
C SER A 290 3.01 -10.55 -15.61
N SER A 291 2.57 -9.47 -16.25
CA SER A 291 1.23 -9.22 -16.77
C SER A 291 0.66 -10.38 -17.58
N GLN A 292 -0.40 -11.01 -17.06
CA GLN A 292 -1.41 -11.61 -17.94
C GLN A 292 -2.22 -10.47 -18.58
N PRO A 293 -2.47 -10.50 -19.91
CA PRO A 293 -3.35 -9.55 -20.56
C PRO A 293 -4.80 -9.95 -20.25
N ARG A 294 -5.45 -9.23 -19.32
CA ARG A 294 -6.91 -9.27 -19.21
C ARG A 294 -7.51 -8.39 -20.31
N SER A 295 -7.85 -9.04 -21.42
CA SER A 295 -8.88 -8.56 -22.33
C SER A 295 -10.22 -8.53 -21.57
N ASP A 296 -10.63 -7.35 -21.14
CA ASP A 296 -12.03 -6.93 -21.08
C ASP A 296 -12.07 -5.50 -20.58
N GLN A 297 -12.65 -4.60 -21.36
CA GLN A 297 -13.14 -3.29 -20.93
C GLN A 297 -14.34 -3.45 -19.96
N ARG A 298 -14.21 -4.29 -18.92
CA ARG A 298 -15.04 -4.15 -17.74
C ARG A 298 -14.62 -2.84 -17.12
N ARG A 299 -15.53 -1.85 -17.09
CA ARG A 299 -15.39 -0.67 -16.24
C ARG A 299 -15.02 -1.20 -14.86
N ASP A 300 -13.76 -1.06 -14.46
CA ASP A 300 -13.34 -1.36 -13.09
C ASP A 300 -14.23 -0.50 -12.21
N PHE A 301 -15.22 -1.14 -11.59
CA PHE A 301 -16.20 -0.46 -10.77
C PHE A 301 -15.45 0.11 -9.58
N ARG A 302 -15.28 1.43 -9.58
CA ARG A 302 -14.63 2.18 -8.51
C ARG A 302 -15.68 2.93 -7.71
N ILE A 303 -15.57 2.86 -6.40
CA ILE A 303 -16.41 3.63 -5.49
C ILE A 303 -15.54 4.41 -4.52
N ASN A 304 -15.95 5.64 -4.21
CA ASN A 304 -15.42 6.33 -3.03
C ASN A 304 -16.30 5.93 -1.86
N ASP A 305 -15.70 5.38 -0.81
CA ASP A 305 -16.43 5.00 0.40
C ASP A 305 -15.69 5.41 1.67
N ARG A 306 -16.41 5.38 2.79
CA ARG A 306 -15.87 5.61 4.14
C ARG A 306 -15.98 4.31 4.92
N ILE A 307 -14.88 3.58 5.02
CA ILE A 307 -14.84 2.28 5.70
C ILE A 307 -13.77 2.26 6.78
N PRO A 308 -13.87 1.36 7.77
CA PRO A 308 -12.74 1.07 8.63
C PRO A 308 -11.61 0.49 7.79
N PHE A 309 -10.40 1.04 7.99
CA PHE A 309 -9.25 0.70 7.18
C PHE A 309 -7.99 0.83 8.03
N VAL A 310 -7.15 -0.19 8.00
CA VAL A 310 -5.84 -0.23 8.63
C VAL A 310 -4.83 -0.67 7.58
N TRP A 311 -3.66 -0.06 7.59
CA TRP A 311 -2.58 -0.41 6.68
C TRP A 311 -1.23 -0.31 7.41
N CYS A 312 -0.30 -1.18 7.06
CA CYS A 312 1.05 -1.23 7.60
C CYS A 312 2.03 -1.55 6.48
N HIS A 313 3.11 -0.79 6.36
CA HIS A 313 4.25 -1.16 5.52
C HIS A 313 4.94 -2.39 6.10
N VAL A 314 5.19 -3.37 5.25
CA VAL A 314 5.82 -4.65 5.61
C VAL A 314 7.07 -4.89 4.80
N SER A 315 8.05 -5.55 5.41
CA SER A 315 9.24 -6.02 4.71
C SER A 315 8.91 -7.08 3.67
N GLU A 316 9.75 -7.20 2.65
CA GLU A 316 9.66 -8.27 1.64
C GLU A 316 9.69 -9.65 2.31
N ALA A 317 10.51 -9.84 3.35
CA ALA A 317 10.57 -11.10 4.10
C ALA A 317 9.22 -11.47 4.75
N ALA A 318 8.56 -10.52 5.41
CA ALA A 318 7.24 -10.72 6.00
C ALA A 318 6.17 -11.01 4.94
N PHE A 319 6.24 -10.33 3.79
CA PHE A 319 5.36 -10.60 2.65
C PHE A 319 5.57 -12.00 2.07
N GLN A 320 6.81 -12.44 1.86
CA GLN A 320 7.12 -13.79 1.37
C GLN A 320 6.65 -14.89 2.35
N GLU A 321 6.74 -14.66 3.65
CA GLU A 321 6.13 -15.56 4.64
C GLU A 321 4.61 -15.62 4.52
N ALA A 322 3.95 -14.47 4.37
CA ALA A 322 2.51 -14.39 4.15
C ALA A 322 2.10 -15.11 2.85
N MET A 323 2.89 -14.99 1.79
CA MET A 323 2.68 -15.66 0.51
C MET A 323 2.79 -17.18 0.62
N LYS A 324 3.77 -17.70 1.38
CA LYS A 324 3.87 -19.15 1.67
C LYS A 324 2.61 -19.68 2.34
N ASN A 325 2.09 -18.96 3.34
CA ASN A 325 0.83 -19.31 4.00
C ASN A 325 -0.36 -19.20 3.04
N PHE A 326 -0.40 -18.15 2.22
CA PHE A 326 -1.44 -17.96 1.21
C PHE A 326 -1.49 -19.11 0.19
N HIS A 327 -0.33 -19.57 -0.31
CA HIS A 327 -0.30 -20.69 -1.26
C HIS A 327 -0.86 -21.99 -0.67
N ARG A 328 -0.64 -22.22 0.63
CA ARG A 328 -1.15 -23.38 1.38
C ARG A 328 -2.64 -23.25 1.69
N ASP A 329 -3.04 -22.13 2.28
CA ASP A 329 -4.35 -21.98 2.94
C ASP A 329 -5.36 -21.18 2.08
N LYS A 330 -4.92 -20.63 0.95
CA LYS A 330 -5.69 -19.73 0.04
C LYS A 330 -6.27 -18.49 0.74
N ALA A 331 -5.70 -18.14 1.89
CA ALA A 331 -6.07 -16.98 2.69
C ALA A 331 -4.85 -16.40 3.39
N PHE A 332 -4.86 -15.09 3.64
CA PHE A 332 -3.83 -14.45 4.44
C PHE A 332 -4.17 -14.58 5.94
N SER A 333 -3.36 -15.38 6.65
CA SER A 333 -3.41 -15.47 8.10
C SER A 333 -2.93 -14.17 8.75
N LEU A 334 -3.39 -13.90 9.97
CA LEU A 334 -2.83 -12.81 10.78
C LEU A 334 -1.33 -13.03 11.03
N ARG A 335 -0.52 -11.98 10.80
CA ARG A 335 0.91 -11.98 11.17
C ARG A 335 1.09 -12.33 12.65
N SER A 336 2.24 -12.93 12.96
CA SER A 336 2.62 -13.35 14.32
C SER A 336 2.51 -12.19 15.32
N ILE A 337 2.99 -11.00 14.95
CA ILE A 337 2.94 -9.80 15.78
C ILE A 337 1.51 -9.42 16.19
N ILE A 338 0.56 -9.53 15.28
CA ILE A 338 -0.86 -9.22 15.52
C ILE A 338 -1.48 -10.27 16.45
N ARG A 339 -1.18 -11.55 16.24
CA ARG A 339 -1.64 -12.64 17.12
C ARG A 339 -1.09 -12.49 18.54
N ASN A 340 0.19 -12.14 18.66
CA ASN A 340 0.83 -11.86 19.95
C ASN A 340 0.17 -10.67 20.64
N GLN A 341 -0.15 -9.60 19.90
CA GLN A 341 -0.85 -8.45 20.47
C GLN A 341 -2.24 -8.83 20.99
N GLN A 342 -3.00 -9.63 20.23
CA GLN A 342 -4.30 -10.14 20.68
C GLN A 342 -4.17 -10.99 21.96
N LYS A 343 -3.13 -11.81 22.07
CA LYS A 343 -2.85 -12.59 23.28
C LYS A 343 -2.56 -11.69 24.48
N ILE A 344 -1.68 -10.69 24.34
CA ILE A 344 -1.34 -9.75 25.41
C ILE A 344 -2.58 -8.96 25.86
N LEU A 345 -3.41 -8.51 24.92
CA LEU A 345 -4.68 -7.84 25.24
C LEU A 345 -5.68 -8.76 25.94
N GLY A 346 -5.67 -10.06 25.63
CA GLY A 346 -6.43 -11.08 26.35
C GLY A 346 -5.97 -11.24 27.80
N GLU A 347 -4.67 -11.26 28.04
CA GLU A 347 -4.09 -11.29 29.39
C GLU A 347 -4.45 -10.02 30.20
N LEU A 348 -4.38 -8.84 29.59
CA LEU A 348 -4.86 -7.59 30.19
C LEU A 348 -6.34 -7.65 30.56
N SER A 349 -7.17 -8.28 29.73
CA SER A 349 -8.61 -8.45 30.01
C SER A 349 -8.84 -9.34 31.23
N ALA A 350 -8.05 -10.42 31.38
CA ALA A 350 -8.11 -11.27 32.56
C ALA A 350 -7.70 -10.52 33.84
N ILE A 351 -6.66 -9.68 33.76
CA ILE A 351 -6.23 -8.81 34.87
C ILE A 351 -7.34 -7.80 35.23
N GLN A 352 -8.03 -7.23 34.24
CA GLN A 352 -9.14 -6.28 34.46
C GLN A 352 -10.31 -6.92 35.23
N GLU A 353 -10.69 -8.15 34.90
CA GLU A 353 -11.72 -8.88 35.65
C GLU A 353 -11.28 -9.17 37.08
N TYR A 354 -10.01 -9.46 37.31
CA TYR A 354 -9.50 -9.59 38.67
C TYR A 354 -9.50 -8.24 39.43
N LEU A 355 -9.07 -7.15 38.80
CA LEU A 355 -9.07 -5.80 39.38
C LEU A 355 -10.47 -5.29 39.71
N LYS A 356 -11.50 -5.72 38.97
CA LYS A 356 -12.91 -5.40 39.25
C LYS A 356 -13.32 -5.72 40.68
N HIS A 357 -12.78 -6.80 41.25
CA HIS A 357 -13.13 -7.26 42.58
C HIS A 357 -12.26 -6.66 43.69
N LYS A 358 -10.98 -6.33 43.40
CA LYS A 358 -10.03 -5.86 44.43
C LYS A 358 -9.73 -4.36 44.36
N HIS A 359 -9.69 -3.77 43.17
CA HIS A 359 -9.18 -2.42 42.90
C HIS A 359 -10.01 -1.71 41.82
N SER A 360 -11.28 -1.42 42.11
CA SER A 360 -12.25 -0.89 41.13
C SER A 360 -11.85 0.46 40.50
N LYS A 361 -11.08 1.30 41.21
CA LYS A 361 -10.53 2.55 40.66
C LYS A 361 -9.42 2.28 39.63
N ALA A 362 -8.49 1.38 39.95
CA ALA A 362 -7.39 1.02 39.05
C ALA A 362 -7.91 0.39 37.76
N ARG A 363 -8.97 -0.43 37.86
CA ARG A 363 -9.62 -1.06 36.70
C ARG A 363 -9.91 -0.05 35.59
N LYS A 364 -10.51 1.11 35.90
CA LYS A 364 -10.91 2.09 34.88
C LYS A 364 -9.71 2.61 34.07
N HIS A 365 -8.59 2.88 34.75
CA HIS A 365 -7.38 3.34 34.07
C HIS A 365 -6.74 2.20 33.27
N VAL A 366 -6.72 0.98 33.80
CA VAL A 366 -6.21 -0.19 33.06
C VAL A 366 -7.06 -0.51 31.82
N GLU A 367 -8.37 -0.35 31.91
CA GLU A 367 -9.33 -0.45 30.80
C GLU A 367 -9.03 0.59 29.73
N TRP A 368 -8.93 1.86 30.13
CA TRP A 368 -8.60 2.94 29.21
C TRP A 368 -7.25 2.74 28.50
N HIS A 369 -6.19 2.41 29.24
CA HIS A 369 -4.86 2.19 28.66
C HIS A 369 -4.83 0.98 27.73
N ARG A 370 -5.53 -0.12 28.06
CA ARG A 370 -5.66 -1.29 27.17
C ARG A 370 -6.26 -0.87 25.83
N ASP A 371 -7.39 -0.17 25.86
CA ASP A 371 -8.10 0.25 24.64
C ASP A 371 -7.23 1.23 23.84
N ARG A 372 -6.53 2.13 24.53
CA ARG A 372 -5.66 3.11 23.92
C ARG A 372 -4.42 2.50 23.26
N LEU A 373 -3.78 1.53 23.91
CA LEU A 373 -2.63 0.80 23.36
C LEU A 373 -3.06 -0.10 22.19
N SER A 374 -4.23 -0.73 22.27
CA SER A 374 -4.82 -1.44 21.13
C SER A 374 -5.07 -0.49 19.95
N TRP A 375 -5.57 0.72 20.21
CA TRP A 375 -5.80 1.72 19.18
C TRP A 375 -4.50 2.20 18.54
N LEU A 376 -3.43 2.42 19.32
CA LEU A 376 -2.12 2.79 18.79
C LEU A 376 -1.54 1.69 17.89
N PHE A 377 -1.58 0.44 18.37
CA PHE A 377 -1.12 -0.70 17.58
C PHE A 377 -1.85 -0.81 16.25
N LEU A 378 -3.18 -0.64 16.23
CA LEU A 378 -3.98 -0.67 15.00
C LEU A 378 -3.72 0.51 14.05
N ARG A 379 -2.99 1.54 14.50
CA ARG A 379 -2.63 2.71 13.70
C ARG A 379 -1.15 2.80 13.38
N ALA A 380 -0.37 1.82 13.83
CA ALA A 380 0.99 1.65 13.37
C ALA A 380 0.98 1.46 11.86
N THR A 381 1.84 2.21 11.18
CA THR A 381 1.99 2.20 9.72
C THR A 381 3.26 1.49 9.28
N SER A 382 4.06 0.98 10.22
CA SER A 382 5.26 0.18 9.95
C SER A 382 5.44 -0.94 10.99
N GLU A 383 6.17 -2.00 10.64
CA GLU A 383 6.47 -3.13 11.54
C GLU A 383 7.22 -2.69 12.81
N ASN A 384 8.04 -1.64 12.71
CA ASN A 384 8.76 -1.07 13.83
C ASN A 384 7.82 -0.38 14.82
N GLU A 385 6.86 0.41 14.31
CA GLU A 385 5.82 1.03 15.14
C GLU A 385 4.94 -0.03 15.82
N GLU A 386 4.56 -1.09 15.11
CA GLU A 386 3.81 -2.21 15.69
C GLU A 386 4.58 -2.88 16.83
N SER A 387 5.87 -3.16 16.61
CA SER A 387 6.75 -3.79 17.61
C SER A 387 6.90 -2.90 18.84
N TYR A 388 7.06 -1.60 18.62
CA TYR A 388 7.14 -0.60 19.68
C TYR A 388 5.85 -0.56 20.53
N TYR A 389 4.67 -0.46 19.90
CA TYR A 389 3.41 -0.43 20.65
C TYR A 389 3.07 -1.78 21.30
N GLN A 390 3.49 -2.90 20.72
CA GLN A 390 3.42 -4.20 21.38
C GLN A 390 4.28 -4.22 22.65
N GLY A 391 5.54 -3.77 22.58
CA GLY A 391 6.43 -3.64 23.74
C GLY A 391 5.83 -2.75 24.84
N MET A 392 5.22 -1.62 24.47
CA MET A 392 4.47 -0.78 25.42
C MET A 392 3.29 -1.53 26.07
N THR A 393 2.60 -2.37 25.30
CA THR A 393 1.49 -3.19 25.81
C THR A 393 1.98 -4.26 26.78
N GLU A 394 3.11 -4.91 26.49
CA GLU A 394 3.74 -5.89 27.39
C GLU A 394 4.18 -5.22 28.71
N LEU A 395 4.85 -4.06 28.63
CA LEU A 395 5.25 -3.29 29.79
C LEU A 395 4.04 -2.89 30.65
N PHE A 396 2.98 -2.37 30.02
CA PHE A 396 1.76 -2.01 30.73
C PHE A 396 1.04 -3.22 31.34
N THR A 397 1.09 -4.38 30.67
CA THR A 397 0.58 -5.64 31.23
C THR A 397 1.34 -6.03 32.50
N ALA A 398 2.66 -5.88 32.51
CA ALA A 398 3.47 -6.13 33.71
C ALA A 398 3.10 -5.17 34.86
N ILE A 399 2.93 -3.88 34.57
CA ILE A 399 2.43 -2.88 35.54
C ILE A 399 1.07 -3.31 36.09
N ALA A 400 0.12 -3.66 35.23
CA ALA A 400 -1.22 -4.07 35.64
C ALA A 400 -1.21 -5.34 36.54
N ARG A 401 -0.31 -6.30 36.27
CA ARG A 401 -0.12 -7.48 37.13
C ARG A 401 0.40 -7.10 38.51
N ASP A 402 1.36 -6.19 38.59
CA ASP A 402 1.91 -5.77 39.88
C ASP A 402 0.88 -4.98 40.70
N ILE A 403 0.09 -4.12 40.05
CA ILE A 403 -1.06 -3.45 40.68
C ILE A 403 -2.08 -4.46 41.21
N ALA A 404 -2.36 -5.52 40.47
CA ALA A 404 -3.27 -6.57 40.92
C ALA A 404 -2.77 -7.31 42.18
N LYS A 405 -1.45 -7.35 42.41
CA LYS A 405 -0.88 -7.96 43.62
C LYS A 405 -0.91 -7.02 44.83
N GLN A 406 -1.00 -5.71 44.62
CA GLN A 406 -0.96 -4.74 45.71
C GLN A 406 -2.13 -4.94 46.70
N THR A 407 -1.84 -4.79 47.98
CA THR A 407 -2.82 -4.81 49.07
C THR A 407 -2.68 -3.53 49.91
N GLY A 408 -3.80 -2.93 50.33
CA GLY A 408 -3.79 -1.78 51.25
C GLY A 408 -3.67 -0.40 50.58
N SER A 409 -3.09 0.57 51.29
CA SER A 409 -3.08 2.01 50.94
C SER A 409 -2.12 2.41 49.80
N ILE A 410 -1.17 1.53 49.44
CA ILE A 410 -0.22 1.74 48.33
C ILE A 410 -0.97 2.05 47.01
N GLY A 411 -2.17 1.47 46.84
CA GLY A 411 -2.98 1.67 45.65
C GLY A 411 -3.43 3.12 45.40
N GLN A 412 -3.44 4.02 46.39
CA GLN A 412 -3.85 5.41 46.14
C GLN A 412 -2.86 6.15 45.24
N TRP A 413 -1.56 6.12 45.55
CA TRP A 413 -0.54 6.81 44.77
C TRP A 413 -0.38 6.17 43.39
N THR A 414 -0.43 4.84 43.31
CA THR A 414 -0.43 4.13 42.03
C THR A 414 -1.62 4.52 41.14
N ASN A 415 -2.83 4.64 41.70
CA ASN A 415 -3.99 5.11 40.96
C ASN A 415 -3.83 6.55 40.48
N GLN A 416 -3.27 7.43 41.33
CA GLN A 416 -2.99 8.81 40.93
C GLN A 416 -1.96 8.86 39.80
N THR A 417 -0.89 8.07 39.88
CA THR A 417 0.11 7.97 38.81
C THR A 417 -0.51 7.46 37.51
N LEU A 418 -1.32 6.40 37.55
CA LEU A 418 -2.06 5.92 36.37
C LEU A 418 -3.00 7.00 35.79
N SER A 419 -3.72 7.72 36.64
CA SER A 419 -4.58 8.82 36.20
C SER A 419 -3.76 9.91 35.50
N LEU A 420 -2.59 10.29 36.03
CA LEU A 420 -1.72 11.29 35.42
C LEU A 420 -1.12 10.79 34.09
N LEU A 421 -0.75 9.52 33.99
CA LEU A 421 -0.26 8.90 32.74
C LEU A 421 -1.36 8.82 31.67
N HIS A 422 -2.60 8.52 32.07
CA HIS A 422 -3.78 8.62 31.22
C HIS A 422 -3.93 10.04 30.68
N HIS A 423 -3.95 11.06 31.55
CA HIS A 423 -4.09 12.46 31.14
C HIS A 423 -2.92 12.90 30.23
N LEU A 424 -1.69 12.50 30.54
CA LEU A 424 -0.51 12.78 29.71
C LEU A 424 -0.72 12.31 28.27
N MET A 425 -1.23 11.09 28.10
CA MET A 425 -1.44 10.47 26.79
C MET A 425 -2.62 11.09 26.02
N GLU A 426 -3.72 11.46 26.71
CA GLU A 426 -4.83 12.21 26.10
C GLU A 426 -4.42 13.60 25.62
N LEU A 427 -3.72 14.35 26.48
CA LEU A 427 -3.30 15.71 26.14
C LEU A 427 -2.27 15.71 24.99
N ARG A 428 -1.35 14.73 24.96
CA ARG A 428 -0.45 14.54 23.81
C ARG A 428 -1.20 14.19 22.53
N GLN A 429 -2.22 13.34 22.61
CA GLN A 429 -3.05 13.06 21.45
C GLN A 429 -3.72 14.34 20.93
N ILE A 430 -4.31 15.15 21.81
CA ILE A 430 -4.94 16.42 21.42
C ILE A 430 -3.90 17.33 20.77
N ARG A 431 -2.73 17.51 21.40
CA ARG A 431 -1.64 18.33 20.85
C ARG A 431 -1.24 17.88 19.44
N ASP A 432 -1.04 16.59 19.24
CA ASP A 432 -0.50 16.05 17.99
C ASP A 432 -1.58 15.93 16.88
N GLN A 433 -2.84 15.69 17.25
CA GLN A 433 -3.92 15.43 16.31
C GLN A 433 -4.87 16.59 16.09
N SER A 434 -4.79 17.67 16.86
CA SER A 434 -5.63 18.85 16.60
C SER A 434 -5.18 19.59 15.35
N ASN A 435 -6.09 20.30 14.69
CA ASN A 435 -5.76 21.23 13.62
C ASN A 435 -5.42 22.60 14.22
N PRO A 436 -4.20 23.15 14.00
CA PRO A 436 -3.79 24.41 14.60
C PRO A 436 -4.66 25.60 14.19
N VAL A 437 -5.28 25.54 13.02
CA VAL A 437 -6.12 26.64 12.50
C VAL A 437 -7.51 26.62 13.13
N THR A 438 -8.14 25.45 13.23
CA THR A 438 -9.54 25.33 13.68
C THR A 438 -9.68 25.02 15.18
N GLU A 439 -8.63 24.53 15.84
CA GLU A 439 -8.69 23.99 17.21
C GLU A 439 -7.63 24.61 18.14
N ALA A 440 -7.23 25.87 17.88
CA ALA A 440 -6.21 26.58 18.68
C ALA A 440 -6.50 26.61 20.19
N ASN A 441 -7.78 26.76 20.58
CA ASN A 441 -8.18 26.73 21.99
C ASN A 441 -7.98 25.36 22.65
N ALA A 442 -8.20 24.27 21.91
CA ALA A 442 -7.96 22.91 22.41
C ALA A 442 -6.47 22.65 22.59
N LEU A 443 -5.64 23.11 21.64
CA LEU A 443 -4.18 23.05 21.73
C LEU A 443 -3.65 23.80 22.96
N LYS A 444 -4.05 25.05 23.17
CA LYS A 444 -3.62 25.85 24.34
C LYS A 444 -4.00 25.19 25.67
N LYS A 445 -5.20 24.59 25.75
CA LYS A 445 -5.63 23.81 26.92
C LYS A 445 -4.80 22.55 27.09
N ALA A 446 -4.48 21.86 26.00
CA ALA A 446 -3.65 20.66 26.05
C ALA A 446 -2.24 20.97 26.56
N GLU A 447 -1.61 22.04 26.06
CA GLU A 447 -0.28 22.49 26.49
C GLU A 447 -0.24 22.88 27.98
N ALA A 448 -1.24 23.66 28.44
CA ALA A 448 -1.35 24.01 29.85
C ALA A 448 -1.56 22.78 30.74
N GLY A 449 -2.38 21.82 30.29
CA GLY A 449 -2.59 20.55 30.98
C GLY A 449 -1.32 19.69 31.04
N LEU A 450 -0.55 19.64 29.95
CA LEU A 450 0.71 18.89 29.90
C LEU A 450 1.71 19.43 30.92
N ALA A 451 1.87 20.76 31.00
CA ALA A 451 2.74 21.39 31.97
C ALA A 451 2.34 21.06 33.43
N ASP A 452 1.04 20.99 33.72
CA ASP A 452 0.56 20.61 35.06
C ASP A 452 0.82 19.12 35.36
N VAL A 453 0.56 18.23 34.40
CA VAL A 453 0.84 16.79 34.55
C VAL A 453 2.35 16.55 34.75
N GLU A 454 3.20 17.21 33.97
CA GLU A 454 4.67 17.12 34.09
C GLU A 454 5.19 17.60 35.45
N ARG A 455 4.49 18.56 36.09
CA ARG A 455 4.81 19.02 37.44
C ARG A 455 4.33 18.06 38.54
N GLN A 456 3.22 17.36 38.33
CA GLN A 456 2.60 16.49 39.34
C GLN A 456 3.11 15.04 39.29
N LEU A 457 3.37 14.51 38.10
CA LEU A 457 3.71 13.10 37.89
C LEU A 457 4.99 12.67 38.62
N PRO A 458 6.11 13.44 38.62
CA PRO A 458 7.30 13.08 39.39
C PRO A 458 7.03 12.95 40.89
N LYS A 459 6.17 13.82 41.45
CA LYS A 459 5.80 13.78 42.88
C LYS A 459 4.99 12.54 43.22
N ALA A 460 4.10 12.10 42.33
CA ALA A 460 3.33 10.87 42.51
C ALA A 460 4.23 9.63 42.38
N LEU A 461 5.14 9.63 41.40
CA LEU A 461 6.11 8.55 41.19
C LEU A 461 7.05 8.36 42.38
N LEU A 462 7.57 9.43 42.98
CA LEU A 462 8.41 9.35 44.18
C LEU A 462 7.69 8.66 45.36
N LYS A 463 6.38 8.85 45.48
CA LYS A 463 5.57 8.19 46.52
C LYS A 463 5.32 6.73 46.23
N VAL A 464 5.16 6.36 44.96
CA VAL A 464 5.13 4.95 44.55
C VAL A 464 6.50 4.32 44.78
N GLU A 465 7.59 5.00 44.43
CA GLU A 465 8.96 4.52 44.61
C GLU A 465 9.31 4.25 46.07
N ALA A 466 8.84 5.10 46.99
CA ALA A 466 9.01 4.87 48.42
C ALA A 466 8.27 3.63 48.96
N SER A 467 7.25 3.12 48.25
CA SER A 467 6.41 2.01 48.70
C SER A 467 6.60 0.72 47.88
N ASP A 468 6.89 0.83 46.59
CA ASP A 468 7.08 -0.25 45.63
C ASP A 468 8.07 0.20 44.54
N PRO A 469 9.40 0.14 44.82
CA PRO A 469 10.43 0.57 43.87
C PRO A 469 10.37 -0.14 42.51
N PRO A 470 10.15 -1.48 42.43
CA PRO A 470 10.02 -2.18 41.15
C PRO A 470 8.85 -1.67 40.30
N LEU A 471 7.69 -1.43 40.90
CA LEU A 471 6.56 -0.86 40.17
C LEU A 471 6.84 0.57 39.71
N ALA A 472 7.47 1.38 40.55
CA ALA A 472 7.82 2.76 40.20
C ALA A 472 8.79 2.81 39.00
N ALA A 473 9.77 1.91 38.93
CA ALA A 473 10.67 1.80 37.78
C ALA A 473 9.91 1.51 36.49
N LYS A 474 8.99 0.52 36.49
CA LYS A 474 8.15 0.21 35.32
C LYS A 474 7.25 1.37 34.91
N LEU A 475 6.68 2.09 35.88
CA LEU A 475 5.86 3.29 35.61
C LEU A 475 6.69 4.42 35.01
N LYS A 476 7.95 4.61 35.44
CA LYS A 476 8.89 5.58 34.83
C LYS A 476 9.22 5.17 33.38
N MET A 477 9.55 3.91 33.13
CA MET A 477 9.79 3.41 31.76
C MET A 477 8.56 3.60 30.85
N TYR A 478 7.36 3.38 31.39
CA TYR A 478 6.12 3.56 30.65
C TYR A 478 5.82 5.05 30.38
N GLN A 479 6.12 5.94 31.34
CA GLN A 479 6.08 7.38 31.14
C GLN A 479 7.01 7.80 30.00
N GLU A 480 8.26 7.37 30.03
CA GLU A 480 9.26 7.68 29.00
C GLU A 480 8.79 7.20 27.62
N SER A 481 8.22 5.99 27.56
CA SER A 481 7.60 5.46 26.34
C SER A 481 6.45 6.35 25.85
N ILE A 482 5.52 6.77 26.73
CA ILE A 482 4.45 7.70 26.35
C ILE A 482 5.03 9.02 25.81
N GLN A 483 6.15 9.49 26.37
CA GLN A 483 6.78 10.73 25.95
C GLN A 483 7.40 10.67 24.54
N THR A 484 7.68 9.49 24.02
CA THR A 484 8.23 9.31 22.67
C THR A 484 7.15 9.12 21.60
N ILE A 485 5.88 8.92 21.99
CA ILE A 485 4.77 8.84 21.03
C ILE A 485 4.57 10.20 20.36
N ASN A 486 4.55 10.17 19.02
CA ASN A 486 4.24 11.31 18.16
C ASN A 486 3.14 10.95 17.15
N LEU A 487 1.96 11.53 17.32
CA LEU A 487 0.80 11.24 16.47
C LEU A 487 0.58 12.24 15.34
N SER A 488 1.46 13.24 15.17
CA SER A 488 1.30 14.32 14.19
C SER A 488 1.24 13.83 12.74
N ARG A 489 2.01 12.76 12.47
CA ARG A 489 2.13 12.10 11.16
C ARG A 489 1.09 11.01 10.91
N HIS A 490 0.27 10.65 11.90
CA HIS A 490 -0.72 9.58 11.75
C HIS A 490 -1.97 10.05 10.99
N ASP A 491 -2.58 9.12 10.26
CA ASP A 491 -3.77 9.38 9.42
C ASP A 491 -5.01 9.68 10.24
N ARG A 492 -5.64 10.83 10.00
CA ARG A 492 -6.84 11.23 10.75
C ARG A 492 -8.10 10.55 10.17
N PRO A 493 -8.90 9.87 11.00
CA PRO A 493 -10.16 9.31 10.56
C PRO A 493 -11.14 10.43 10.22
N VAL A 494 -12.05 10.18 9.28
CA VAL A 494 -13.10 11.11 8.87
C VAL A 494 -14.38 10.96 9.71
N GLY A 495 -14.43 9.93 10.56
CA GLY A 495 -15.56 9.66 11.44
C GLY A 495 -15.41 8.33 12.16
N LYS A 496 -16.49 7.90 12.81
CA LYS A 496 -16.61 6.60 13.45
C LYS A 496 -17.75 5.83 12.80
N SER A 497 -17.58 4.53 12.63
CA SER A 497 -18.66 3.61 12.23
C SER A 497 -19.65 3.40 13.39
N PRO A 498 -20.83 2.80 13.14
CA PRO A 498 -21.77 2.46 14.20
C PRO A 498 -21.18 1.55 15.29
N ASP A 499 -20.20 0.72 14.95
CA ASP A 499 -19.44 -0.13 15.87
C ASP A 499 -18.18 0.55 16.46
N GLY A 500 -18.05 1.88 16.31
CA GLY A 500 -17.01 2.69 16.94
C GLY A 500 -15.61 2.63 16.29
N LYS A 501 -15.49 2.00 15.11
CA LYS A 501 -14.23 1.91 14.37
C LYS A 501 -13.92 3.20 13.61
N ASP A 502 -12.65 3.53 13.51
CA ASP A 502 -12.15 4.70 12.76
C ASP A 502 -12.44 4.53 11.26
N LEU A 503 -13.18 5.48 10.66
CA LEU A 503 -13.48 5.48 9.23
C LEU A 503 -12.46 6.29 8.44
N TYR A 504 -12.06 5.78 7.28
CA TYR A 504 -11.17 6.46 6.33
C TYR A 504 -11.82 6.55 4.96
N THR A 505 -11.61 7.68 4.28
CA THR A 505 -12.04 7.83 2.89
C THR A 505 -11.09 7.06 1.98
N VAL A 506 -11.64 6.10 1.25
CA VAL A 506 -10.89 5.25 0.32
C VAL A 506 -11.61 5.21 -1.03
N ASN A 507 -10.86 5.03 -2.11
CA ASN A 507 -11.37 4.64 -3.41
C ASN A 507 -11.11 3.15 -3.60
N ILE A 508 -12.17 2.35 -3.65
CA ILE A 508 -12.09 0.89 -3.68
C ILE A 508 -12.40 0.43 -5.11
N SER A 509 -11.60 -0.50 -5.62
CA SER A 509 -11.87 -1.25 -6.85
C SER A 509 -11.73 -2.75 -6.60
N ALA A 510 -12.14 -3.58 -7.56
CA ALA A 510 -11.90 -5.01 -7.50
C ALA A 510 -10.39 -5.41 -7.52
N THR A 511 -9.52 -4.48 -7.92
CA THR A 511 -8.09 -4.71 -8.19
C THR A 511 -7.16 -4.00 -7.21
N GLY A 512 -7.67 -3.07 -6.41
CA GLY A 512 -6.83 -2.22 -5.59
C GLY A 512 -7.61 -1.29 -4.69
N LEU A 513 -6.87 -0.49 -3.93
CA LEU A 513 -7.40 0.49 -3.02
C LEU A 513 -6.55 1.76 -3.08
N ALA A 514 -7.18 2.91 -3.19
CA ALA A 514 -6.50 4.19 -3.07
C ALA A 514 -6.97 4.95 -1.83
N PHE A 515 -6.03 5.59 -1.14
CA PHE A 515 -6.30 6.31 0.10
C PHE A 515 -5.37 7.52 0.20
N ARG A 516 -5.64 8.38 1.18
CA ARG A 516 -4.75 9.51 1.49
C ARG A 516 -4.05 9.24 2.82
N THR A 517 -2.74 9.43 2.85
CA THR A 517 -1.93 9.25 4.05
C THR A 517 -1.03 10.45 4.33
N ARG A 518 -0.77 10.73 5.61
CA ARG A 518 0.22 11.70 6.12
C ARG A 518 1.62 11.10 6.21
N GLN A 519 1.77 9.80 5.96
CA GLN A 519 3.07 9.14 5.94
C GLN A 519 3.83 9.48 4.66
N LEU A 520 4.66 10.52 4.72
CA LEU A 520 5.40 11.04 3.56
C LEU A 520 6.52 10.12 3.07
N TRP A 521 6.85 9.08 3.83
CA TRP A 521 7.90 8.12 3.47
C TRP A 521 7.41 7.01 2.52
N VAL A 522 6.11 6.92 2.26
CA VAL A 522 5.53 5.89 1.37
C VAL A 522 5.96 6.13 -0.08
N LYS A 523 6.50 5.11 -0.73
CA LYS A 523 7.04 5.14 -2.10
C LYS A 523 6.33 4.14 -3.01
N LYS A 524 6.45 4.36 -4.32
CA LYS A 524 6.02 3.37 -5.32
C LYS A 524 6.91 2.12 -5.20
N GLY A 525 6.28 0.94 -5.18
CA GLY A 525 6.94 -0.34 -4.97
C GLY A 525 6.81 -0.87 -3.55
N ASP A 526 6.48 -0.02 -2.56
CA ASP A 526 6.30 -0.44 -1.18
C ASP A 526 5.22 -1.52 -1.04
N LEU A 527 5.43 -2.46 -0.12
CA LEU A 527 4.48 -3.52 0.21
C LEU A 527 3.70 -3.14 1.47
N LEU A 528 2.38 -3.14 1.34
CA LEU A 528 1.47 -2.82 2.44
C LEU A 528 0.62 -4.05 2.81
N GLU A 529 0.64 -4.44 4.07
CA GLU A 529 -0.45 -5.23 4.66
C GLU A 529 -1.64 -4.29 4.87
N MET A 530 -2.82 -4.69 4.41
CA MET A 530 -4.05 -3.93 4.54
C MET A 530 -5.13 -4.78 5.19
N ARG A 531 -5.78 -4.24 6.22
CA ARG A 531 -7.01 -4.80 6.79
C ARG A 531 -8.17 -3.90 6.39
N ILE A 532 -8.92 -4.36 5.42
CA ILE A 532 -10.02 -3.65 4.80
C ILE A 532 -11.31 -4.19 5.40
N PHE A 533 -12.14 -3.32 5.98
CA PHE A 533 -13.41 -3.74 6.55
C PHE A 533 -14.53 -3.48 5.55
N LEU A 534 -15.10 -4.56 5.01
CA LEU A 534 -16.13 -4.53 3.99
C LEU A 534 -17.48 -4.87 4.61
N SER A 535 -18.52 -4.15 4.21
CA SER A 535 -19.90 -4.43 4.64
C SER A 535 -20.68 -4.98 3.45
N ILE A 536 -21.22 -6.18 3.60
CA ILE A 536 -21.97 -6.89 2.54
C ILE A 536 -23.46 -6.55 2.64
N GLY A 537 -23.99 -6.50 3.87
CA GLY A 537 -25.41 -6.28 4.15
C GLY A 537 -25.80 -4.86 4.55
N GLY A 538 -24.84 -3.97 4.82
CA GLY A 538 -25.12 -2.62 5.35
C GLY A 538 -24.78 -2.53 6.84
N ASP A 539 -25.19 -3.53 7.60
CA ASP A 539 -25.24 -3.42 9.07
C ASP A 539 -23.90 -3.63 9.78
N ARG A 540 -23.01 -4.46 9.21
CA ARG A 540 -21.78 -4.90 9.88
C ARG A 540 -20.58 -4.90 8.94
N PHE A 541 -19.46 -4.47 9.50
CA PHE A 541 -18.16 -4.43 8.85
C PHE A 541 -17.34 -5.69 9.17
N GLU A 542 -17.04 -6.47 8.15
CA GLU A 542 -16.21 -7.67 8.26
C GLU A 542 -14.77 -7.39 7.80
N PRO A 543 -13.75 -7.73 8.61
CA PRO A 543 -12.37 -7.52 8.23
C PRO A 543 -11.94 -8.52 7.16
N VAL A 544 -11.15 -8.03 6.20
CA VAL A 544 -10.42 -8.85 5.24
C VAL A 544 -8.96 -8.40 5.24
N ASN A 545 -8.04 -9.33 5.52
CA ASN A 545 -6.62 -9.08 5.43
C ASN A 545 -6.15 -9.36 4.01
N THR A 546 -5.34 -8.46 3.46
CA THR A 546 -4.76 -8.59 2.14
C THR A 546 -3.42 -7.85 2.10
N TYR A 547 -2.64 -8.12 1.06
CA TYR A 547 -1.43 -7.38 0.77
C TYR A 547 -1.58 -6.64 -0.55
N GLY A 548 -0.89 -5.52 -0.69
CA GLY A 548 -0.86 -4.80 -1.95
C GLY A 548 0.44 -4.01 -2.12
N ARG A 549 0.87 -3.91 -3.38
CA ARG A 549 2.04 -3.12 -3.76
C ARG A 549 1.60 -1.72 -4.15
N VAL A 550 2.29 -0.70 -3.65
CA VAL A 550 2.04 0.69 -4.03
C VAL A 550 2.40 0.89 -5.50
N VAL A 551 1.42 1.22 -6.33
CA VAL A 551 1.61 1.43 -7.78
C VAL A 551 1.63 2.91 -8.16
N PHE A 552 1.06 3.77 -7.31
CA PHE A 552 0.96 5.20 -7.56
C PHE A 552 1.04 5.98 -6.25
N VAL A 553 1.85 7.04 -6.27
CA VAL A 553 1.98 8.03 -5.19
C VAL A 553 1.92 9.41 -5.83
N HIS A 554 1.11 10.31 -5.29
CA HIS A 554 0.99 11.69 -5.77
C HIS A 554 0.77 12.66 -4.61
N GLY A 555 1.38 13.84 -4.68
CA GLY A 555 1.36 14.85 -3.64
C GLY A 555 2.76 15.19 -3.12
N PRO A 556 2.89 15.81 -1.94
CA PRO A 556 1.83 16.05 -0.95
C PRO A 556 0.85 17.18 -1.32
N VAL A 557 -0.43 17.01 -0.99
CA VAL A 557 -1.47 18.06 -0.98
C VAL A 557 -2.07 18.08 0.42
N ASP A 558 -2.08 19.24 1.09
CA ASP A 558 -2.48 19.40 2.50
C ASP A 558 -1.73 18.45 3.45
N HIS A 559 -0.42 18.30 3.24
CA HIS A 559 0.45 17.37 3.97
C HIS A 559 0.03 15.90 3.87
N LYS A 560 -0.71 15.52 2.81
CA LYS A 560 -1.13 14.15 2.55
C LYS A 560 -0.67 13.68 1.16
N LEU A 561 -0.13 12.48 1.09
CA LEU A 561 0.07 11.73 -0.14
C LEU A 561 -1.23 11.04 -0.54
N LYS A 562 -1.55 11.03 -1.83
CA LYS A 562 -2.52 10.12 -2.43
C LYS A 562 -1.77 8.86 -2.86
N VAL A 563 -2.11 7.74 -2.26
CA VAL A 563 -1.47 6.43 -2.49
C VAL A 563 -2.49 5.50 -3.11
N ALA A 564 -2.09 4.74 -4.13
CA ALA A 564 -2.91 3.64 -4.66
C ALA A 564 -2.10 2.34 -4.67
N THR A 565 -2.74 1.29 -4.19
CA THR A 565 -2.17 -0.06 -4.11
C THR A 565 -2.85 -0.98 -5.13
N HIS A 566 -2.05 -1.86 -5.72
CA HIS A 566 -2.54 -3.01 -6.46
C HIS A 566 -2.51 -4.23 -5.55
N ILE A 567 -3.63 -4.93 -5.46
CA ILE A 567 -3.81 -6.09 -4.57
C ILE A 567 -3.64 -7.36 -5.40
N ASP A 568 -2.53 -8.05 -5.19
CA ASP A 568 -2.21 -9.35 -5.80
C ASP A 568 -1.24 -10.12 -4.88
N PRO A 569 -1.52 -11.39 -4.51
CA PRO A 569 -2.69 -12.19 -4.87
C PRO A 569 -3.95 -11.81 -4.09
N LYS A 570 -5.12 -12.11 -4.68
CA LYS A 570 -6.43 -11.90 -4.05
C LYS A 570 -6.95 -13.20 -3.44
N PRO A 571 -7.22 -13.24 -2.12
CA PRO A 571 -8.00 -14.34 -1.55
C PRO A 571 -9.38 -14.41 -2.19
N ALA A 572 -9.89 -15.61 -2.47
CA ALA A 572 -11.24 -15.79 -3.05
C ALA A 572 -12.33 -15.12 -2.20
N ALA A 573 -12.18 -15.21 -0.87
CA ALA A 573 -13.06 -14.52 0.08
C ALA A 573 -12.98 -12.99 -0.04
N PHE A 574 -11.80 -12.43 -0.32
CA PHE A 574 -11.66 -10.98 -0.57
C PHE A 574 -12.39 -10.60 -1.86
N GLU A 575 -12.15 -11.33 -2.95
CA GLU A 575 -12.76 -11.06 -4.25
C GLU A 575 -14.30 -11.07 -4.17
N GLN A 576 -14.88 -12.09 -3.54
CA GLN A 576 -16.33 -12.14 -3.35
C GLN A 576 -16.86 -10.97 -2.51
N LYS A 577 -16.23 -10.69 -1.36
CA LYS A 577 -16.68 -9.63 -0.44
C LYS A 577 -16.56 -8.24 -1.05
N ILE A 578 -15.47 -7.96 -1.78
CA ILE A 578 -15.26 -6.65 -2.39
C ILE A 578 -16.25 -6.40 -3.52
N TYR A 579 -16.57 -7.38 -4.36
CA TYR A 579 -17.59 -7.23 -5.39
C TYR A 579 -18.97 -6.98 -4.79
N LEU A 580 -19.37 -7.75 -3.77
CA LEU A 580 -20.66 -7.58 -3.11
C LEU A 580 -20.76 -6.21 -2.42
N HIS A 581 -19.70 -5.79 -1.73
CA HIS A 581 -19.64 -4.47 -1.10
C HIS A 581 -19.73 -3.33 -2.13
N ILE A 582 -18.97 -3.41 -3.22
CA ILE A 582 -19.00 -2.40 -4.30
C ILE A 582 -20.40 -2.33 -4.92
N ALA A 583 -20.97 -3.48 -5.29
CA ALA A 583 -22.28 -3.54 -5.92
C ALA A 583 -23.39 -3.00 -5.01
N ARG A 584 -23.34 -3.30 -3.71
CA ARG A 584 -24.27 -2.75 -2.72
C ARG A 584 -24.11 -1.24 -2.60
N ARG A 585 -22.87 -0.74 -2.42
CA ARG A 585 -22.62 0.69 -2.25
C ARG A 585 -23.01 1.49 -3.50
N GLN A 586 -22.85 0.92 -4.69
CA GLN A 586 -23.34 1.53 -5.92
C GLN A 586 -24.86 1.65 -5.94
N ARG A 587 -25.60 0.62 -5.49
CA ARG A 587 -27.07 0.69 -5.37
C ARG A 587 -27.50 1.77 -4.39
N GLU A 588 -26.85 1.87 -3.23
CA GLU A 588 -27.10 2.93 -2.24
C GLU A 588 -26.86 4.32 -2.85
N LEU A 589 -25.70 4.54 -3.50
CA LEU A 589 -25.39 5.81 -4.14
C LEU A 589 -26.35 6.18 -5.27
N LEU A 590 -26.92 5.20 -5.97
CA LEU A 590 -27.95 5.43 -6.99
C LEU A 590 -29.30 5.78 -6.36
N ALA A 591 -29.67 5.13 -5.26
CA ALA A 591 -30.88 5.44 -4.51
C ALA A 591 -30.81 6.84 -3.90
N ASP A 592 -29.68 7.20 -3.26
CA ASP A 592 -29.44 8.53 -2.68
C ASP A 592 -29.55 9.64 -3.74
N ARG A 593 -29.10 9.37 -4.97
CA ARG A 593 -29.20 10.30 -6.09
C ARG A 593 -30.61 10.42 -6.65
N ALA A 594 -31.40 9.35 -6.61
CA ALA A 594 -32.78 9.39 -7.02
C ALA A 594 -33.60 10.22 -6.02
N SER A 595 -33.45 9.96 -4.72
CA SER A 595 -34.15 10.71 -3.67
C SER A 595 -33.78 12.19 -3.63
N ALA A 596 -32.50 12.54 -3.87
CA ALA A 596 -32.09 13.94 -3.90
C ALA A 596 -32.69 14.72 -5.08
N LYS A 597 -32.93 14.06 -6.22
CA LYS A 597 -33.61 14.71 -7.36
C LYS A 597 -35.09 14.96 -7.08
N ASP A 598 -35.73 14.02 -6.40
CA ASP A 598 -37.12 14.18 -6.01
C ASP A 598 -37.30 15.35 -5.02
N GLU A 599 -36.28 15.70 -4.22
CA GLU A 599 -36.32 16.88 -3.32
C GLU A 599 -36.06 18.23 -4.01
N ASP A 600 -35.31 18.25 -5.12
CA ASP A 600 -35.00 19.49 -5.87
C ASP A 600 -36.13 19.91 -6.85
N ASP A 601 -37.04 18.98 -7.18
CA ASP A 601 -38.17 19.21 -8.09
C ASP A 601 -39.48 19.62 -7.35
N PHE A 602 -39.44 19.77 -6.01
CA PHE A 602 -40.49 20.37 -5.16
C PHE A 602 -40.07 21.75 -4.63
#